data_AF-A0A842UW91-F1
#
_entry.id   AF-A0A842UW91-F1
#
_cell.length_a   1.000
_cell.length_b   1.000
_cell.length_c   1.000
_cell.angle_alpha   90.00
_cell.angle_beta   90.00
_cell.angle_gamma   90.00
#
_symmetry.space_group_name_H-M   'P 1'
#
loop_
_entity.id
_entity.type
_entity.pdbx_description
1 polymer ?
#
loop_
_entity_poly.entity_id
_entity_poly.type
_entity_poly.pdbx_seq_one_letter_code
_entity_poly.pdbx_strand_id
1 'polypeptide(L)'
;MKKAIEKADKARIRFVKAEFAVLMICLVLLALVFSRPEIVGYASTSVHSQDLNLFVEQSQRFYLRSLISEPVHLTSLTLSGEVIGEGTVSIYLDNERGMRNLVYKNVKRKDSTHNRITGTSVLGGGVTGNSIQQHEENPVLDLLEGPVLQGYEFLNPAYRTVSGEFHHACVESCLLQARTFEGRRFAIDFFIEPGTILKIKEIVYTTLEDI
;
A
#
# COMPACT_ATOMS: atom_id res chain seq x y z
N MET A 1 -15.64 63.18 -41.43
CA MET A 1 -14.30 62.95 -40.84
C MET A 1 -14.36 62.56 -39.36
N LYS A 2 -14.97 63.35 -38.45
CA LYS A 2 -15.07 63.01 -37.01
C LYS A 2 -15.64 61.61 -36.70
N LYS A 3 -16.74 61.22 -37.37
CA LYS A 3 -17.36 59.88 -37.19
C LYS A 3 -16.44 58.71 -37.61
N ALA A 4 -15.51 58.92 -38.53
CA ALA A 4 -14.57 57.88 -38.97
C ALA A 4 -13.43 57.70 -37.96
N ILE A 5 -12.94 58.80 -37.39
CA ILE A 5 -11.93 58.80 -36.33
C ILE A 5 -12.49 58.13 -35.07
N GLU A 6 -13.72 58.48 -34.68
CA GLU A 6 -14.40 57.89 -33.52
C GLU A 6 -14.64 56.37 -33.69
N LYS A 7 -14.95 55.93 -34.91
CA LYS A 7 -15.14 54.50 -35.22
C LYS A 7 -13.81 53.74 -35.19
N ALA A 8 -12.71 54.36 -35.64
CA ALA A 8 -11.37 53.78 -35.60
C ALA A 8 -10.85 53.65 -34.16
N ASP A 9 -11.04 54.67 -33.31
CA ASP A 9 -10.65 54.61 -31.90
C ASP A 9 -11.45 53.56 -31.13
N LYS A 10 -12.76 53.44 -31.39
CA LYS A 10 -13.61 52.42 -30.76
C LYS A 10 -13.22 50.99 -31.21
N ALA A 11 -12.69 50.82 -32.42
CA ALA A 11 -12.16 49.54 -32.88
C ALA A 11 -10.83 49.20 -32.20
N ARG A 12 -9.92 50.18 -32.09
CA ARG A 12 -8.62 50.02 -31.43
C ARG A 12 -8.77 49.70 -29.94
N ILE A 13 -9.68 50.38 -29.23
CA ILE A 13 -9.98 50.11 -27.82
C ILE A 13 -10.55 48.69 -27.63
N ARG A 14 -11.39 48.20 -28.55
CA ARG A 14 -11.88 46.81 -28.49
C ARG A 14 -10.78 45.79 -28.72
N PHE A 15 -9.86 46.08 -29.63
CA PHE A 15 -8.71 45.21 -29.91
C PHE A 15 -7.80 45.08 -28.70
N VAL A 16 -7.41 46.20 -28.07
CA VAL A 16 -6.58 46.20 -26.85
C VAL A 16 -7.26 45.45 -25.69
N LYS A 17 -8.59 45.61 -25.52
CA LYS A 17 -9.34 44.86 -24.50
C LYS A 17 -9.34 43.35 -24.76
N ALA A 18 -9.43 42.94 -26.03
CA ALA A 18 -9.38 41.54 -26.40
C ALA A 18 -7.99 40.93 -26.12
N GLU A 19 -6.91 41.63 -26.46
CA GLU A 19 -5.54 41.18 -26.15
C GLU A 19 -5.32 40.99 -24.65
N PHE A 20 -5.75 41.95 -23.82
CA PHE A 20 -5.66 41.83 -22.37
C PHE A 20 -6.48 40.66 -21.81
N ALA A 21 -7.68 40.42 -22.33
CA ALA A 21 -8.52 39.30 -21.91
C ALA A 21 -7.88 37.95 -22.26
N VAL A 22 -7.31 37.83 -23.46
CA VAL A 22 -6.58 36.63 -23.88
C VAL A 22 -5.36 36.39 -22.99
N LEU A 23 -4.58 37.44 -22.70
CA LEU A 23 -3.40 37.35 -21.84
C LEU A 23 -3.76 36.92 -20.41
N MET A 24 -4.86 37.45 -19.86
CA MET A 24 -5.37 37.05 -18.55
C MET A 24 -5.83 35.58 -18.52
N ILE A 25 -6.52 35.12 -19.57
CA ILE A 25 -6.94 33.71 -19.70
C ILE A 25 -5.71 32.81 -19.77
N CYS A 26 -4.70 33.17 -20.56
CA CYS A 26 -3.45 32.41 -20.64
C CYS A 26 -2.74 32.30 -19.28
N LEU A 27 -2.67 33.39 -18.50
CA LEU A 27 -2.08 33.37 -17.16
C LEU A 27 -2.84 32.47 -16.18
N VAL A 28 -4.18 32.50 -16.20
CA VAL A 28 -5.01 31.63 -15.36
C VAL A 28 -4.82 30.16 -15.75
N LEU A 29 -4.81 29.85 -17.04
CA LEU A 29 -4.56 28.49 -17.52
C LEU A 29 -3.16 28.00 -17.13
N LEU A 30 -2.14 28.86 -17.24
CA LEU A 30 -0.78 28.54 -16.80
C LEU A 30 -0.76 28.23 -15.29
N ALA A 31 -1.37 29.09 -14.47
CA ALA A 31 -1.45 28.89 -13.02
C ALA A 31 -2.19 27.59 -12.66
N LEU A 32 -3.26 27.23 -13.38
CA LEU A 32 -3.97 25.97 -13.16
C LEU A 32 -3.09 24.76 -13.47
N VAL A 33 -2.34 24.78 -14.57
CA VAL A 33 -1.40 23.69 -14.95
C VAL A 33 -0.28 23.51 -13.93
N PHE A 34 0.25 24.61 -13.36
CA PHE A 34 1.36 24.55 -12.39
C PHE A 34 0.92 24.50 -10.92
N SER A 35 -0.37 24.60 -10.61
CA SER A 35 -0.85 24.60 -9.22
C SER A 35 -0.72 23.24 -8.53
N ARG A 36 -0.59 22.14 -9.30
CA ARG A 36 -0.46 20.77 -8.79
C ARG A 36 0.46 19.95 -9.71
N PRO A 37 1.78 20.19 -9.71
CA PRO A 37 2.68 19.28 -10.38
C PRO A 37 2.67 17.96 -9.61
N GLU A 38 1.86 17.01 -10.07
CA GLU A 38 2.04 15.61 -9.69
C GLU A 38 3.30 15.13 -10.43
N ILE A 39 4.46 15.34 -9.81
CA ILE A 39 5.71 14.74 -10.28
C ILE A 39 5.56 13.24 -10.02
N VAL A 40 5.10 12.51 -11.05
CA VAL A 40 5.11 11.05 -11.06
C VAL A 40 6.57 10.62 -11.28
N GLY A 41 7.30 10.51 -10.17
CA GLY A 41 8.61 9.86 -10.17
C GLY A 41 8.40 8.35 -10.26
N TYR A 42 8.89 7.72 -11.32
CA TYR A 42 9.04 6.27 -11.35
C TYR A 42 10.25 5.92 -10.51
N ALA A 43 10.04 5.20 -9.41
CA ALA A 43 11.12 4.56 -8.69
C ALA A 43 11.17 3.09 -9.10
N SER A 44 12.37 2.55 -9.33
CA SER A 44 12.51 1.14 -9.65
C SER A 44 12.18 0.30 -8.41
N THR A 45 11.34 -0.70 -8.58
CA THR A 45 10.90 -1.58 -7.48
C THR A 45 10.91 -3.02 -7.93
N SER A 46 11.41 -3.90 -7.09
CA SER A 46 11.37 -5.35 -7.32
C SER A 46 10.27 -5.97 -6.46
N VAL A 47 9.51 -6.89 -7.05
CA VAL A 47 8.45 -7.65 -6.36
C VAL A 47 8.97 -9.05 -6.11
N HIS A 48 8.87 -9.50 -4.86
CA HIS A 48 9.31 -10.81 -4.41
C HIS A 48 8.10 -11.59 -3.90
N SER A 49 8.05 -12.87 -4.21
CA SER A 49 7.08 -13.81 -3.64
C SER A 49 7.81 -15.01 -3.03
N GLN A 50 7.31 -15.47 -1.89
CA GLN A 50 7.82 -16.65 -1.21
C GLN A 50 6.67 -17.53 -0.73
N ASP A 51 6.69 -18.80 -1.15
CA ASP A 51 5.81 -19.85 -0.61
C ASP A 51 6.32 -20.29 0.76
N LEU A 52 5.48 -20.15 1.79
CA LEU A 52 5.86 -20.45 3.18
C LEU A 52 5.28 -21.77 3.69
N ASN A 53 4.05 -22.11 3.30
CA ASN A 53 3.31 -23.28 3.82
C ASN A 53 3.41 -23.46 5.36
N LEU A 54 3.34 -22.34 6.08
CA LEU A 54 3.54 -22.26 7.53
C LEU A 54 2.20 -22.45 8.27
N PHE A 55 2.22 -23.23 9.35
CA PHE A 55 1.08 -23.38 10.26
C PHE A 55 1.41 -22.72 11.59
N VAL A 56 0.54 -21.82 12.05
CA VAL A 56 0.70 -21.08 13.29
C VAL A 56 -0.53 -21.34 14.16
N GLU A 57 -0.33 -22.04 15.28
CA GLU A 57 -1.41 -22.45 16.21
C GLU A 57 -1.49 -21.58 17.46
N GLN A 58 -0.46 -20.76 17.71
CA GLN A 58 -0.36 -19.88 18.87
C GLN A 58 0.29 -18.56 18.47
N SER A 59 0.07 -17.51 19.26
CA SER A 59 0.69 -16.21 19.00
C SER A 59 2.22 -16.33 18.94
N GLN A 60 2.82 -15.94 17.82
CA GLN A 60 4.24 -16.14 17.55
C GLN A 60 4.79 -14.99 16.71
N ARG A 61 6.04 -14.63 16.98
CA ARG A 61 6.80 -13.69 16.16
C ARG A 61 7.67 -14.44 15.17
N PHE A 62 7.75 -13.92 13.94
CA PHE A 62 8.72 -14.31 12.92
C PHE A 62 9.52 -13.08 12.51
N TYR A 63 10.66 -13.30 11.89
CA TYR A 63 11.55 -12.24 11.45
C TYR A 63 11.88 -12.41 9.98
N LEU A 64 11.54 -11.41 9.18
CA LEU A 64 12.07 -11.26 7.83
C LEU A 64 13.45 -10.62 7.92
N ARG A 65 14.50 -11.38 7.60
CA ARG A 65 15.89 -10.91 7.65
C ARG A 65 16.43 -10.75 6.25
N SER A 66 17.04 -9.59 5.97
CA SER A 66 17.78 -9.35 4.74
C SER A 66 18.92 -10.35 4.57
N LEU A 67 18.99 -11.00 3.41
CA LEU A 67 20.11 -11.85 3.00
C LEU A 67 21.29 -11.04 2.47
N ILE A 68 21.07 -9.76 2.15
CA ILE A 68 22.11 -8.81 1.75
C ILE A 68 22.58 -7.99 2.95
N SER A 69 23.81 -7.47 2.90
CA SER A 69 24.40 -6.67 3.99
C SER A 69 23.75 -5.29 4.15
N GLU A 70 23.03 -4.83 3.13
CA GLU A 70 22.42 -3.50 3.08
C GLU A 70 20.99 -3.51 3.64
N PRO A 71 20.53 -2.39 4.23
CA PRO A 71 19.13 -2.23 4.62
C PRO A 71 18.21 -2.36 3.41
N VAL A 72 17.03 -2.97 3.61
CA VAL A 72 16.01 -3.11 2.57
C VAL A 72 14.93 -2.07 2.81
N HIS A 73 14.49 -1.41 1.74
CA HIS A 73 13.37 -0.47 1.75
C HIS A 73 12.07 -1.16 1.34
N LEU A 74 11.26 -1.54 2.33
CA LEU A 74 9.99 -2.22 2.09
C LEU A 74 8.90 -1.20 1.72
N THR A 75 8.29 -1.38 0.56
CA THR A 75 7.22 -0.50 0.02
C THR A 75 5.83 -1.13 0.13
N SER A 76 5.76 -2.47 0.16
CA SER A 76 4.50 -3.18 0.40
C SER A 76 4.76 -4.57 0.97
N LEU A 77 3.77 -5.10 1.69
CA LEU A 77 3.72 -6.49 2.13
C LEU A 77 2.27 -6.99 2.14
N THR A 78 2.03 -8.12 1.49
CA THR A 78 0.74 -8.80 1.45
C THR A 78 0.91 -10.29 1.80
N LEU A 79 -0.13 -10.89 2.35
CA LEU A 79 -0.13 -12.31 2.75
C LEU A 79 -1.32 -13.05 2.14
N SER A 80 -1.10 -14.30 1.75
CA SER A 80 -2.16 -15.24 1.36
C SER A 80 -2.17 -16.41 2.34
N GLY A 81 -3.36 -16.89 2.70
CA GLY A 81 -3.50 -17.92 3.70
C GLY A 81 -4.92 -18.37 3.95
N GLU A 82 -5.12 -19.07 5.06
CA GLU A 82 -6.40 -19.62 5.50
C GLU A 82 -6.48 -19.58 7.03
N VAL A 83 -7.63 -19.14 7.56
CA VAL A 83 -7.95 -19.19 8.99
C VAL A 83 -8.91 -20.33 9.25
N ILE A 84 -8.53 -21.25 10.14
CA ILE A 84 -9.32 -22.43 10.52
C ILE A 84 -9.67 -22.31 12.01
N GLY A 85 -10.96 -22.35 12.35
CA GLY A 85 -11.46 -22.13 13.72
C GLY A 85 -12.23 -20.81 13.86
N GLU A 86 -12.72 -20.51 15.06
CA GLU A 86 -13.63 -19.37 15.30
C GLU A 86 -12.98 -18.16 15.99
N GLY A 87 -11.70 -18.25 16.38
CA GLY A 87 -11.02 -17.18 17.10
C GLY A 87 -10.44 -16.09 16.19
N THR A 88 -9.93 -15.06 16.85
CA THR A 88 -9.32 -13.89 16.22
C THR A 88 -7.90 -14.16 15.77
N VAL A 89 -7.56 -13.59 14.61
CA VAL A 89 -6.22 -13.55 14.01
C VAL A 89 -5.93 -12.10 13.63
N SER A 90 -4.84 -11.56 14.16
CA SER A 90 -4.27 -10.27 13.76
C SER A 90 -2.79 -10.46 13.40
N ILE A 91 -2.38 -9.91 12.26
CA ILE A 91 -1.00 -9.99 11.77
C ILE A 91 -0.45 -8.58 11.66
N TYR A 92 0.66 -8.32 12.35
CA TYR A 92 1.35 -7.03 12.34
C TYR A 92 2.73 -7.15 11.73
N LEU A 93 3.17 -6.07 11.09
CA LEU A 93 4.52 -5.88 10.61
C LEU A 93 5.18 -4.74 11.40
N ASP A 94 6.28 -5.06 12.07
CA ASP A 94 7.11 -4.09 12.79
C ASP A 94 8.46 -3.92 12.08
N ASN A 95 8.96 -2.69 12.01
CA ASN A 95 10.35 -2.43 11.61
C ASN A 95 11.27 -2.24 12.83
N GLU A 96 12.58 -2.15 12.59
CA GLU A 96 13.59 -1.89 13.63
C GLU A 96 13.40 -0.55 14.37
N ARG A 97 12.69 0.41 13.77
CA ARG A 97 12.37 1.72 14.36
C ARG A 97 11.12 1.69 15.24
N GLY A 98 10.46 0.53 15.39
CA GLY A 98 9.25 0.37 16.21
C GLY A 98 7.96 0.83 15.53
N MET A 99 7.99 1.11 14.22
CA MET A 99 6.77 1.37 13.45
C MET A 99 6.02 0.06 13.24
N ARG A 100 4.76 0.04 13.66
CA ARG A 100 3.85 -1.10 13.55
C ARG A 100 2.76 -0.80 12.52
N ASN A 101 2.53 -1.74 11.60
CA ASN A 101 1.41 -1.69 10.64
C ASN A 101 0.61 -2.99 10.68
N LEU A 102 -0.71 -2.88 10.58
CA LEU A 102 -1.61 -4.00 10.44
C LEU A 102 -1.54 -4.57 9.02
N VAL A 103 -1.19 -5.85 8.91
CA VAL A 103 -1.19 -6.58 7.64
C VAL A 103 -2.55 -7.20 7.40
N TYR A 104 -3.08 -7.94 8.37
CA TYR A 104 -4.33 -8.68 8.22
C TYR A 104 -5.08 -8.79 9.54
N LYS A 105 -6.41 -8.79 9.46
CA LYS A 105 -7.28 -9.09 10.61
C LYS A 105 -8.56 -9.77 10.15
N ASN A 106 -8.90 -10.90 10.75
CA ASN A 106 -10.03 -11.74 10.33
C ASN A 106 -11.38 -11.33 10.95
N VAL A 107 -11.66 -10.03 11.08
CA VAL A 107 -12.87 -9.55 11.78
C VAL A 107 -13.81 -8.85 10.81
N LYS A 108 -15.11 -8.91 11.07
CA LYS A 108 -16.15 -8.19 10.31
C LYS A 108 -17.17 -7.60 11.26
N ARG A 109 -17.63 -6.37 10.99
CA ARG A 109 -18.74 -5.78 11.76
C ARG A 109 -20.03 -6.61 11.57
N LYS A 110 -20.74 -6.92 12.66
CA LYS A 110 -21.95 -7.78 12.65
C LYS A 110 -23.05 -7.24 11.73
N ASP A 111 -23.22 -5.92 11.68
CA ASP A 111 -24.27 -5.25 10.90
C ASP A 111 -23.85 -4.94 9.45
N SER A 112 -22.60 -5.25 9.08
CA SER A 112 -22.11 -4.97 7.73
C SER A 112 -22.58 -6.06 6.77
N THR A 113 -23.44 -5.69 5.82
CA THR A 113 -23.73 -6.52 4.62
C THR A 113 -22.53 -6.58 3.68
N HIS A 114 -21.61 -5.61 3.78
CA HIS A 114 -20.43 -5.55 2.94
C HIS A 114 -19.37 -6.54 3.44
N ASN A 115 -19.22 -7.65 2.71
CA ASN A 115 -18.25 -8.72 2.96
C ASN A 115 -16.77 -8.30 2.78
N ARG A 116 -16.48 -7.03 2.59
CA ARG A 116 -15.17 -6.60 2.10
C ARG A 116 -14.51 -5.58 3.03
N ILE A 117 -13.65 -6.06 3.92
CA ILE A 117 -12.54 -5.26 4.45
C ILE A 117 -11.41 -5.41 3.46
N THR A 118 -11.47 -4.66 2.36
CA THR A 118 -10.27 -4.43 1.56
C THR A 118 -9.91 -2.98 1.80
N GLY A 119 -8.75 -2.75 2.42
CA GLY A 119 -8.03 -1.52 2.12
C GLY A 119 -7.94 -1.47 0.60
N THR A 120 -8.51 -0.44 -0.02
CA THR A 120 -8.40 -0.26 -1.45
C THR A 120 -6.91 -0.11 -1.76
N SER A 121 -6.31 -1.16 -2.32
CA SER A 121 -5.03 -1.06 -3.01
C SER A 121 -5.24 -0.11 -4.19
N VAL A 122 -4.96 1.17 -3.96
CA VAL A 122 -4.79 2.16 -5.03
C VAL A 122 -3.39 1.93 -5.56
N LEU A 123 -3.22 0.86 -6.35
CA LEU A 123 -2.14 0.59 -7.31
C LEU A 123 -2.19 -0.84 -7.87
N GLY A 124 -3.28 -1.59 -7.68
CA GLY A 124 -3.63 -2.73 -8.54
C GLY A 124 -4.22 -2.29 -9.88
N GLY A 125 -3.71 -1.21 -10.47
CA GLY A 125 -3.98 -0.89 -11.87
C GLY A 125 -3.49 -2.08 -12.68
N GLY A 126 -4.43 -2.84 -13.23
CA GLY A 126 -4.14 -4.12 -13.88
C GLY A 126 -2.95 -3.96 -14.82
N VAL A 127 -1.84 -4.62 -14.45
CA VAL A 127 -0.76 -4.93 -15.37
C VAL A 127 -1.34 -5.93 -16.36
N THR A 128 -2.11 -5.40 -17.30
CA THR A 128 -2.47 -6.02 -18.58
C THR A 128 -1.38 -5.73 -19.62
N GLY A 129 -0.16 -5.46 -19.14
CA GLY A 129 1.05 -5.51 -19.93
C GLY A 129 1.53 -6.95 -19.93
N ASN A 130 1.25 -7.66 -21.03
CA ASN A 130 1.95 -8.89 -21.37
C ASN A 130 3.45 -8.72 -21.14
N SER A 131 4.07 -9.69 -20.48
CA SER A 131 5.51 -9.79 -20.16
C SER A 131 5.95 -9.17 -18.83
N ILE A 132 5.36 -9.61 -17.72
CA ILE A 132 6.19 -9.85 -16.52
C ILE A 132 6.94 -11.15 -16.81
N GLN A 133 8.17 -11.03 -17.33
CA GLN A 133 9.13 -12.11 -17.12
C GLN A 133 9.24 -12.21 -15.61
N GLN A 134 8.66 -13.26 -15.02
CA GLN A 134 8.96 -13.68 -13.66
C GLN A 134 10.44 -14.05 -13.66
N HIS A 135 11.30 -13.04 -13.55
CA HIS A 135 12.63 -13.25 -13.05
C HIS A 135 12.41 -13.61 -11.59
N GLU A 136 12.40 -14.91 -11.34
CA GLU A 136 12.48 -15.52 -10.02
C GLU A 136 13.84 -15.10 -9.43
N GLU A 137 13.91 -13.85 -8.98
CA GLU A 137 15.07 -13.34 -8.27
C GLU A 137 15.08 -13.96 -6.88
N ASN A 138 16.25 -14.41 -6.45
CA ASN A 138 16.45 -15.03 -5.14
C ASN A 138 15.80 -14.15 -4.06
N PRO A 139 15.06 -14.74 -3.10
CA PRO A 139 14.37 -13.96 -2.08
C PRO A 139 15.37 -13.10 -1.32
N VAL A 140 15.16 -11.79 -1.30
CA VAL A 140 16.03 -10.86 -0.56
C VAL A 140 15.86 -11.02 0.95
N LEU A 141 14.71 -11.55 1.39
CA LEU A 141 14.37 -11.75 2.79
C LEU A 141 14.18 -13.24 3.10
N ASP A 142 14.75 -13.68 4.22
CA ASP A 142 14.57 -15.02 4.78
C ASP A 142 13.70 -14.96 6.04
N LEU A 143 12.84 -15.97 6.25
CA LEU A 143 11.90 -16.02 7.36
C LEU A 143 12.48 -16.86 8.50
N LEU A 144 12.73 -16.22 9.63
CA LEU A 144 13.25 -16.88 10.83
C LEU A 144 12.19 -16.91 11.94
N GLU A 145 12.06 -18.06 12.59
CA GLU A 145 11.22 -18.18 13.77
C GLU A 145 11.74 -17.32 14.92
N GLY A 146 10.81 -16.68 15.62
CA GLY A 146 11.04 -15.86 16.80
C GLY A 146 10.34 -16.41 18.03
N PRO A 147 10.30 -15.62 19.11
CA PRO A 147 9.69 -16.04 20.37
C PRO A 147 8.17 -16.18 20.24
N VAL A 148 7.61 -17.03 21.09
CA VAL A 148 6.16 -17.10 21.35
C VAL A 148 5.72 -15.80 22.02
N LEU A 149 4.64 -15.22 21.52
CA LEU A 149 4.06 -13.98 22.05
C LEU A 149 3.00 -14.32 23.08
N GLN A 150 2.90 -13.51 24.14
CA GLN A 150 1.83 -13.64 25.12
C GLN A 150 0.66 -12.74 24.71
N GLY A 151 -0.52 -13.32 24.59
CA GLY A 151 -1.78 -12.59 24.39
C GLY A 151 -2.39 -12.76 23.00
N TYR A 152 -3.62 -12.27 22.91
CA TYR A 152 -4.43 -12.14 21.71
C TYR A 152 -5.23 -10.84 21.81
N GLU A 153 -5.78 -10.37 20.70
CA GLU A 153 -6.56 -9.14 20.70
C GLU A 153 -8.03 -9.40 21.06
N PHE A 154 -8.53 -8.71 22.08
CA PHE A 154 -9.95 -8.80 22.41
C PHE A 154 -10.81 -8.19 21.30
N LEU A 155 -11.78 -8.97 20.84
CA LEU A 155 -12.74 -8.52 19.84
C LEU A 155 -13.77 -7.58 20.46
N ASN A 156 -13.98 -6.42 19.85
CA ASN A 156 -15.09 -5.57 20.21
C ASN A 156 -16.42 -6.30 19.92
N PRO A 157 -17.42 -6.31 20.83
CA PRO A 157 -18.69 -7.01 20.66
C PRO A 157 -19.48 -6.69 19.36
N ALA A 158 -19.22 -5.54 18.74
CA ALA A 158 -19.81 -5.13 17.46
C ALA A 158 -19.26 -5.91 16.25
N TYR A 159 -18.19 -6.69 16.44
CA TYR A 159 -17.52 -7.46 15.41
C TYR A 159 -17.69 -8.96 15.65
N ARG A 160 -17.53 -9.74 14.58
CA ARG A 160 -17.46 -11.19 14.57
C ARG A 160 -16.21 -11.63 13.80
N THR A 161 -15.66 -12.78 14.12
CA THR A 161 -14.58 -13.40 13.37
C THR A 161 -15.09 -13.95 12.03
N VAL A 162 -14.18 -14.08 11.08
CA VAL A 162 -14.41 -14.67 9.76
C VAL A 162 -13.30 -15.69 9.52
N SER A 163 -13.70 -16.91 9.23
CA SER A 163 -12.80 -18.02 8.90
C SER A 163 -12.78 -18.25 7.39
N GLY A 164 -11.78 -18.97 6.89
CA GLY A 164 -11.62 -19.30 5.49
C GLY A 164 -10.38 -18.67 4.85
N GLU A 165 -10.33 -18.74 3.52
CA GLU A 165 -9.18 -18.30 2.74
C GLU A 165 -9.14 -16.78 2.55
N PHE A 166 -7.92 -16.24 2.51
CA PHE A 166 -7.64 -14.87 2.12
C PHE A 166 -6.48 -14.84 1.13
N HIS A 167 -6.55 -13.96 0.14
CA HIS A 167 -5.56 -13.85 -0.94
C HIS A 167 -5.02 -12.42 -1.01
N HIS A 168 -3.69 -12.28 -0.99
CA HIS A 168 -2.97 -11.00 -1.04
C HIS A 168 -3.58 -9.95 -0.09
N ALA A 169 -3.91 -10.37 1.13
CA ALA A 169 -4.51 -9.50 2.10
C ALA A 169 -3.47 -8.50 2.63
N CYS A 170 -3.89 -7.24 2.70
CA CYS A 170 -3.17 -6.15 3.34
C CYS A 170 -4.20 -5.13 3.84
N VAL A 171 -3.92 -4.48 4.98
CA VAL A 171 -4.76 -3.39 5.51
C VAL A 171 -3.98 -2.08 5.45
N GLU A 172 -2.92 -1.97 6.25
CA GLU A 172 -2.03 -0.80 6.28
C GLU A 172 -0.72 -1.08 5.52
N SER A 173 -0.36 -2.35 5.35
CA SER A 173 0.87 -2.78 4.68
C SER A 173 0.82 -2.76 3.15
N CYS A 174 -0.31 -2.39 2.53
CA CYS A 174 -0.44 -2.32 1.07
C CYS A 174 0.46 -1.23 0.46
N LEU A 175 0.70 -0.16 1.22
CA LEU A 175 1.49 0.99 0.79
C LEU A 175 2.29 1.52 1.99
N LEU A 176 3.45 0.95 2.19
CA LEU A 176 4.42 1.38 3.20
C LEU A 176 5.21 2.57 2.65
N GLN A 177 5.46 3.56 3.51
CA GLN A 177 6.34 4.66 3.14
C GLN A 177 7.80 4.15 3.19
N ALA A 178 8.40 3.90 2.03
CA ALA A 178 9.73 3.29 1.88
C ALA A 178 10.84 3.92 2.76
N ARG A 179 10.80 5.25 2.94
CA ARG A 179 11.75 5.99 3.79
C ARG A 179 11.61 5.68 5.29
N THR A 180 10.43 5.23 5.69
CA THR A 180 10.11 4.88 7.08
C THR A 180 10.26 3.39 7.34
N PHE A 181 9.92 2.56 6.35
CA PHE A 181 10.02 1.10 6.40
C PHE A 181 11.34 0.61 5.79
N GLU A 182 12.43 1.08 6.38
CA GLU A 182 13.81 0.66 6.07
C GLU A 182 14.35 -0.14 7.25
N GLY A 183 15.04 -1.25 6.98
CA GLY A 183 15.71 -2.04 8.00
C GLY A 183 16.41 -3.26 7.44
N ARG A 184 17.26 -3.88 8.25
CA ARG A 184 17.85 -5.20 7.92
C ARG A 184 16.96 -6.35 8.39
N ARG A 185 16.04 -6.06 9.30
CA ARG A 185 15.10 -7.01 9.87
C ARG A 185 13.73 -6.36 10.03
N PHE A 186 12.70 -7.14 9.77
CA PHE A 186 11.32 -6.80 10.08
C PHE A 186 10.74 -7.93 10.93
N ALA A 187 9.90 -7.60 11.91
CA ALA A 187 9.19 -8.60 12.68
C ALA A 187 7.76 -8.74 12.14
N ILE A 188 7.31 -9.98 11.96
CA ILE A 188 5.91 -10.28 11.68
C ILE A 188 5.34 -10.94 12.93
N ASP A 189 4.38 -10.28 13.56
CA ASP A 189 3.71 -10.78 14.74
C ASP A 189 2.37 -11.37 14.36
N PHE A 190 2.19 -12.65 14.64
CA PHE A 190 0.92 -13.33 14.54
C PHE A 190 0.32 -13.39 15.93
N PHE A 191 -0.83 -12.73 16.13
CA PHE A 191 -1.65 -12.87 17.34
C PHE A 191 -2.83 -13.76 17.02
N ILE A 192 -2.90 -14.92 17.67
CA ILE A 192 -3.87 -15.97 17.39
C ILE A 192 -4.57 -16.35 18.68
N GLU A 193 -5.90 -16.29 18.65
CA GLU A 193 -6.72 -16.74 19.76
C GLU A 193 -6.75 -18.28 19.86
N PRO A 194 -6.68 -18.86 21.08
CA PRO A 194 -6.67 -20.30 21.27
C PRO A 194 -7.82 -21.03 20.55
N GLY A 195 -7.52 -22.19 19.96
CA GLY A 195 -8.48 -22.97 19.16
C GLY A 195 -8.60 -22.52 17.70
N THR A 196 -7.73 -21.62 17.25
CA THR A 196 -7.64 -21.15 15.86
C THR A 196 -6.28 -21.51 15.28
N ILE A 197 -6.27 -21.94 14.03
CA ILE A 197 -5.06 -22.26 13.27
C ILE A 197 -4.99 -21.32 12.08
N LEU A 198 -3.82 -20.69 11.90
CA LEU A 198 -3.52 -19.88 10.74
C LEU A 198 -2.56 -20.64 9.83
N LYS A 199 -2.98 -20.90 8.59
CA LYS A 199 -2.12 -21.42 7.54
C LYS A 199 -1.69 -20.29 6.62
N ILE A 200 -0.41 -19.92 6.64
CA ILE A 200 0.17 -18.96 5.71
C ILE A 200 0.72 -19.71 4.49
N LYS A 201 0.17 -19.40 3.32
CA LYS A 201 0.56 -20.02 2.05
C LYS A 201 1.71 -19.25 1.41
N GLU A 202 1.56 -17.94 1.29
CA GLU A 202 2.46 -17.09 0.50
C GLU A 202 2.63 -15.72 1.20
N ILE A 203 3.84 -15.17 1.09
CA ILE A 203 4.13 -13.75 1.36
C ILE A 203 4.61 -13.08 0.07
N VAL A 204 4.02 -11.95 -0.26
CA VAL A 204 4.45 -11.11 -1.39
C VAL A 204 4.84 -9.75 -0.87
N TYR A 205 6.03 -9.27 -1.22
CA TYR A 205 6.53 -7.99 -0.78
C TYR A 205 7.24 -7.24 -1.90
N THR A 206 7.30 -5.92 -1.78
CA THR A 206 7.95 -5.06 -2.77
C THR A 206 9.06 -4.26 -2.12
N THR A 207 10.23 -4.23 -2.75
CA THR A 207 11.41 -3.48 -2.30
C THR A 207 11.74 -2.37 -3.28
N LEU A 208 12.27 -1.26 -2.79
CA LEU A 208 12.89 -0.23 -3.65
C LEU A 208 14.25 -0.74 -4.11
N GLU A 209 14.56 -0.60 -5.40
CA GLU A 209 15.93 -0.82 -5.89
C GLU A 209 16.75 0.45 -5.65
N ASP A 210 17.90 0.29 -5.01
CA ASP A 210 18.87 1.37 -4.89
C ASP A 210 19.57 1.53 -6.25
N ILE A 211 19.35 2.69 -6.90
CA ILE A 211 19.99 3.09 -8.16
C ILE A 211 21.35 3.74 -7.87
#